data_AF-A0A3P7PEV2-F1
#
_entry.id   AF-A0A3P7PEV2-F1
#
_cell.length_a   1.000
_cell.length_b   1.000
_cell.length_c   1.000
_cell.angle_alpha   90.00
_cell.angle_beta   90.00
_cell.angle_gamma   90.00
#
_symmetry.space_group_name_H-M   'P 1'
#
loop_
_entity.id
_entity.type
_entity.pdbx_description
1 polymer ?
#
loop_
_entity_poly.entity_id
_entity_poly.type
_entity_poly.pdbx_seq_one_letter_code
_entity_poly.pdbx_strand_id
1 'polypeptide(L)'
;MTNPEAVLRCTLYRIIQACGEPGSTSEDVVNALFKYAVSLRDQWSVRISSVSPLNLDTLVEAFADRAVILARIFMYLMVSGTSTTVGTKETSEDFDAFQPTFVDDISAACANSGAAGRMHSPKVAKFLELCKQHCAAPPPETLFDWRSLEQTATPPRIHQGRRLRMLRIDDFVGSISIEAYVEFTKLRQSASFFATRSVLLAFLHWFFSASSSETASQRFSAGDLLAYLFTSGLYDLIDLAFCNRRLLGIQLSSPITSVELEQASLLIRRLSYL
;
A
#
# COMPACT_ATOMS: atom_id res chain seq x y z
N MET A 1 -24.63 -7.75 7.24
CA MET A 1 -23.54 -7.15 6.46
C MET A 1 -22.62 -6.42 7.42
N THR A 2 -21.33 -6.74 7.44
CA THR A 2 -20.33 -6.07 8.27
C THR A 2 -20.23 -4.59 7.88
N ASN A 3 -20.24 -3.66 8.84
CA ASN A 3 -20.09 -2.23 8.57
C ASN A 3 -18.72 -1.99 7.87
N PRO A 4 -18.68 -1.50 6.61
CA PRO A 4 -17.42 -1.28 5.89
C PRO A 4 -16.46 -0.37 6.63
N GLU A 5 -16.95 0.65 7.33
CA GLU A 5 -16.11 1.55 8.12
C GLU A 5 -15.43 0.83 9.29
N ALA A 6 -16.13 -0.10 9.96
CA ALA A 6 -15.55 -0.89 11.04
C ALA A 6 -14.40 -1.78 10.54
N VAL A 7 -14.56 -2.39 9.36
CA VAL A 7 -13.50 -3.19 8.71
C VAL A 7 -12.30 -2.31 8.37
N LEU A 8 -12.53 -1.10 7.87
CA LEU A 8 -11.47 -0.14 7.56
C LEU A 8 -10.71 0.29 8.80
N ARG A 9 -11.42 0.68 9.87
CA ARG A 9 -10.80 1.08 11.14
C ARG A 9 -9.98 -0.05 11.76
N CYS A 10 -10.48 -1.28 11.69
CA CYS A 10 -9.71 -2.46 12.10
C CYS A 10 -8.43 -2.63 11.26
N THR A 11 -8.51 -2.40 9.94
CA THR A 11 -7.34 -2.46 9.05
C THR A 11 -6.33 -1.35 9.36
N LEU A 12 -6.78 -0.14 9.64
CA LEU A 12 -5.93 0.98 10.06
C LEU A 12 -5.23 0.71 11.40
N TYR A 13 -5.94 0.11 12.35
CA TYR A 13 -5.36 -0.36 13.61
C TYR A 13 -4.21 -1.36 13.34
N ARG A 14 -4.44 -2.35 12.46
CA ARG A 14 -3.40 -3.32 12.06
C ARG A 14 -2.21 -2.66 11.37
N ILE A 15 -2.45 -1.66 10.51
CA ILE A 15 -1.39 -0.88 9.85
C ILE A 15 -0.47 -0.22 10.89
N ILE A 16 -1.03 0.43 11.91
CA ILE A 16 -0.24 1.03 12.98
C ILE A 16 0.52 -0.05 13.77
N GLN A 17 -0.14 -1.12 14.19
CA GLN A 17 0.53 -2.18 14.94
C GLN A 17 1.67 -2.85 14.14
N ALA A 18 1.46 -3.05 12.84
CA ALA A 18 2.47 -3.58 11.92
C ALA A 18 3.73 -2.70 11.78
N CYS A 19 3.68 -1.46 12.30
CA CYS A 19 4.83 -0.56 12.40
C CYS A 19 5.65 -0.77 13.69
N GLY A 20 5.37 -1.81 14.49
CA GLY A 20 6.01 -2.04 15.79
C GLY A 20 5.43 -1.13 16.88
N GLU A 21 4.10 -0.97 16.90
CA GLU A 21 3.43 -0.21 17.97
C GLU A 21 3.51 -0.98 19.30
N PRO A 22 4.04 -0.40 20.38
CA PRO A 22 4.08 -1.04 21.68
C PRO A 22 2.68 -1.06 22.30
N GLY A 23 2.24 -2.22 22.76
CA GLY A 23 0.95 -2.37 23.44
C GLY A 23 -0.25 -2.14 22.53
N SER A 24 -1.32 -1.58 23.10
CA SER A 24 -2.57 -1.29 22.38
C SER A 24 -2.52 0.09 21.71
N THR A 25 -2.81 0.16 20.42
CA THR A 25 -2.97 1.44 19.71
C THR A 25 -4.20 2.19 20.22
N SER A 26 -4.03 3.47 20.58
CA SER A 26 -5.16 4.33 20.97
C SER A 26 -6.15 4.54 19.82
N GLU A 27 -7.44 4.60 20.15
CA GLU A 27 -8.50 4.92 19.18
C GLU A 27 -8.29 6.28 18.52
N ASP A 28 -7.71 7.26 19.24
CA ASP A 28 -7.40 8.58 18.69
C ASP A 28 -6.39 8.53 17.55
N VAL A 29 -5.42 7.61 17.62
CA VAL A 29 -4.43 7.39 16.57
C VAL A 29 -5.12 6.82 15.32
N VAL A 30 -6.00 5.83 15.51
CA VAL A 30 -6.79 5.25 14.42
C VAL A 30 -7.71 6.31 13.80
N ASN A 31 -8.34 7.16 14.62
CA ASN A 31 -9.15 8.29 14.18
C ASN A 31 -8.34 9.29 13.35
N ALA A 32 -7.12 9.65 13.79
CA ALA A 32 -6.24 10.55 13.05
C ALA A 32 -5.83 9.95 11.69
N LEU A 33 -5.47 8.67 11.66
CA LEU A 33 -5.15 7.98 10.40
C LEU A 33 -6.37 7.88 9.49
N PHE A 34 -7.56 7.63 10.04
CA PHE A 34 -8.81 7.59 9.26
C PHE A 34 -9.16 8.96 8.67
N LYS A 35 -8.99 10.07 9.41
CA LYS A 35 -9.14 11.43 8.87
C LYS A 35 -8.22 11.69 7.68
N TYR A 36 -6.96 11.20 7.75
CA TYR A 36 -6.05 11.29 6.61
C TYR A 36 -6.51 10.41 5.44
N ALA A 37 -6.92 9.17 5.71
CA ALA A 37 -7.46 8.27 4.69
C ALA A 37 -8.65 8.87 3.95
N VAL A 38 -9.59 9.51 4.66
CA VAL A 38 -10.71 10.24 4.04
C VAL A 38 -10.19 11.34 3.12
N SER A 39 -9.24 12.16 3.58
CA SER A 39 -8.68 13.23 2.75
C SER A 39 -7.93 12.71 1.52
N LEU A 40 -7.19 11.60 1.65
CA LEU A 40 -6.49 10.96 0.53
C LEU A 40 -7.50 10.38 -0.47
N ARG A 41 -8.54 9.71 0.03
CA ARG A 41 -9.64 9.20 -0.79
C ARG A 41 -10.29 10.33 -1.56
N ASP A 42 -10.62 11.45 -0.93
CA ASP A 42 -11.30 12.56 -1.61
C ASP A 42 -10.40 13.19 -2.69
N GLN A 43 -9.09 13.26 -2.49
CA GLN A 43 -8.15 13.72 -3.52
C GLN A 43 -8.05 12.74 -4.70
N TRP A 44 -7.96 11.45 -4.40
CA TRP A 44 -7.81 10.41 -5.43
C TRP A 44 -9.12 10.13 -6.15
N SER A 45 -10.25 10.20 -5.45
CA SER A 45 -11.56 10.02 -6.05
C SER A 45 -11.81 11.10 -7.09
N VAL A 46 -11.42 12.36 -6.89
CA VAL A 46 -11.52 13.40 -7.94
C VAL A 46 -10.72 13.04 -9.19
N ARG A 47 -9.54 12.42 -9.04
CA ARG A 47 -8.71 11.97 -10.17
C ARG A 47 -9.26 10.73 -10.89
N ILE A 48 -9.89 9.84 -10.13
CA ILE A 48 -10.38 8.53 -10.63
C ILE A 48 -11.84 8.62 -11.10
N SER A 49 -12.66 9.51 -10.54
CA SER A 49 -14.11 9.59 -10.75
C SER A 49 -14.52 10.06 -12.15
N SER A 50 -13.58 10.57 -12.94
CA SER A 50 -13.76 10.79 -14.37
C SER A 50 -13.67 9.50 -15.20
N VAL A 51 -13.27 8.36 -14.62
CA VAL A 51 -12.88 7.18 -15.38
C VAL A 51 -13.51 5.89 -14.81
N SER A 52 -14.58 5.41 -15.46
CA SER A 52 -15.18 4.11 -15.21
C SER A 52 -15.12 3.28 -16.50
N PRO A 53 -14.75 1.99 -16.46
CA PRO A 53 -14.50 1.13 -15.28
C PRO A 53 -13.09 1.26 -14.69
N LEU A 54 -12.90 0.97 -13.39
CA LEU A 54 -11.58 0.99 -12.75
C LEU A 54 -10.73 -0.18 -13.26
N ASN A 55 -9.73 0.16 -14.05
CA ASN A 55 -8.77 -0.77 -14.61
C ASN A 55 -7.36 -0.14 -14.66
N LEU A 56 -6.37 -0.89 -15.16
CA LEU A 56 -4.98 -0.42 -15.20
C LEU A 56 -4.83 0.86 -16.03
N ASP A 57 -5.52 0.96 -17.16
CA ASP A 57 -5.50 2.11 -18.07
C ASP A 57 -5.92 3.38 -17.32
N THR A 58 -7.11 3.33 -16.72
CA THR A 58 -7.69 4.45 -15.98
C THR A 58 -6.84 4.90 -14.79
N LEU A 59 -6.13 3.97 -14.14
CA LEU A 59 -5.22 4.30 -13.05
C LEU A 59 -3.94 4.97 -13.56
N VAL A 60 -3.39 4.50 -14.69
CA VAL A 60 -2.22 5.13 -15.31
C VAL A 60 -2.57 6.53 -15.78
N GLU A 61 -3.73 6.71 -16.43
CA GLU A 61 -4.22 8.01 -16.88
C GLU A 61 -4.42 8.98 -15.70
N ALA A 62 -5.12 8.56 -14.65
CA ALA A 62 -5.42 9.41 -13.48
C ALA A 62 -4.16 9.87 -12.71
N PHE A 63 -3.06 9.12 -12.83
CA PHE A 63 -1.80 9.34 -12.12
C PHE A 63 -0.60 9.53 -13.05
N ALA A 64 -0.84 9.91 -14.31
CA ALA A 64 0.22 10.09 -15.31
C ALA A 64 1.26 11.16 -14.92
N ASP A 65 0.88 12.12 -14.07
CA ASP A 65 1.73 13.18 -13.50
C ASP A 65 2.40 12.77 -12.17
N ARG A 66 2.15 11.55 -11.66
CA ARG A 66 2.61 11.09 -10.34
C ARG A 66 3.66 9.99 -10.44
N ALA A 67 4.91 10.40 -10.63
CA ALA A 67 6.05 9.49 -10.78
C ALA A 67 6.16 8.41 -9.68
N VAL A 68 5.90 8.77 -8.41
CA VAL A 68 5.92 7.80 -7.29
C VAL A 68 4.82 6.75 -7.44
N ILE A 69 3.61 7.16 -7.83
CA ILE A 69 2.49 6.24 -8.02
C ILE A 69 2.75 5.31 -9.20
N LEU A 70 3.24 5.84 -10.33
CA LEU A 70 3.62 5.03 -11.50
C LEU A 70 4.70 4.00 -11.15
N ALA A 71 5.73 4.41 -10.41
CA ALA A 71 6.76 3.49 -9.96
C ALA A 71 6.21 2.39 -9.03
N ARG A 72 5.27 2.72 -8.14
CA ARG A 72 4.60 1.73 -7.29
C ARG A 72 3.70 0.78 -8.08
N ILE A 73 3.00 1.26 -9.12
CA ILE A 73 2.25 0.39 -10.03
C ILE A 73 3.20 -0.61 -10.68
N PHE A 74 4.32 -0.14 -11.22
CA PHE A 74 5.32 -1.01 -11.83
C PHE A 74 5.80 -2.08 -10.82
N MET A 75 6.18 -1.66 -9.62
CA MET A 75 6.66 -2.57 -8.56
C MET A 75 5.60 -3.59 -8.14
N TYR A 76 4.34 -3.19 -8.05
CA TYR A 76 3.22 -4.11 -7.81
C TYR A 76 3.12 -5.17 -8.91
N LEU A 77 3.11 -4.76 -10.17
CA LEU A 77 2.97 -5.67 -11.31
C LEU A 77 4.13 -6.66 -11.42
N MET A 78 5.35 -6.24 -11.03
CA MET A 78 6.53 -7.11 -10.98
C MET A 78 6.42 -8.23 -9.93
N VAL A 79 5.69 -8.00 -8.85
CA VAL A 79 5.45 -9.01 -7.80
C VAL A 79 4.21 -9.83 -8.11
N SER A 80 3.09 -9.20 -8.45
CA SER A 80 1.81 -9.87 -8.73
C SER A 80 1.81 -10.72 -10.01
N GLY A 81 2.85 -10.64 -10.82
CA GLY A 81 3.08 -11.50 -11.98
C GLY A 81 3.63 -12.90 -11.68
N THR A 82 3.97 -13.23 -10.42
CA THR A 82 4.53 -14.55 -10.05
C THR A 82 3.47 -15.64 -9.83
N SER A 83 2.19 -15.28 -9.70
CA SER A 83 1.10 -16.20 -9.30
C SER A 83 0.37 -16.87 -10.48
N THR A 84 1.10 -17.36 -11.49
CA THR A 84 0.50 -18.07 -12.63
C THR A 84 1.00 -19.48 -12.89
N THR A 85 1.76 -20.12 -11.98
CA THR A 85 2.10 -21.54 -12.14
C THR A 85 2.21 -22.28 -10.81
N VAL A 86 1.09 -22.67 -10.20
CA VAL A 86 0.99 -23.94 -9.47
C VAL A 86 -0.38 -24.56 -9.75
N GLY A 87 -0.37 -25.61 -10.58
CA GLY A 87 -1.29 -26.76 -10.62
C GLY A 87 -2.77 -26.55 -10.36
N THR A 88 -3.55 -26.70 -11.43
CA THR A 88 -4.94 -27.17 -11.41
C THR A 88 -5.12 -28.34 -10.44
N LYS A 89 -5.94 -28.15 -9.41
CA LYS A 89 -6.97 -29.11 -8.97
C LYS A 89 -7.95 -28.39 -8.04
N GLU A 90 -9.13 -28.12 -8.59
CA GLU A 90 -10.34 -27.87 -7.82
C GLU A 90 -10.58 -29.05 -6.89
N THR A 91 -10.62 -28.81 -5.58
CA THR A 91 -11.60 -29.34 -4.62
C THR A 91 -11.19 -28.96 -3.19
N SER A 92 -12.22 -28.73 -2.37
CA SER A 92 -12.25 -28.56 -0.91
C SER A 92 -12.13 -27.14 -0.36
N GLU A 93 -13.28 -26.70 0.15
CA GLU A 93 -13.56 -25.66 1.12
C GLU A 93 -12.48 -25.52 2.19
N ASP A 94 -11.67 -24.47 2.08
CA ASP A 94 -11.03 -23.81 3.23
C ASP A 94 -10.89 -22.31 2.87
N PHE A 95 -11.95 -21.56 3.15
CA PHE A 95 -12.18 -20.21 2.61
C PHE A 95 -11.44 -19.08 3.34
N ASP A 96 -10.52 -19.39 4.28
CA ASP A 96 -9.77 -18.41 5.08
C ASP A 96 -8.26 -18.34 4.76
N ALA A 97 -7.78 -19.09 3.75
CA ALA A 97 -6.35 -19.25 3.49
C ALA A 97 -5.81 -18.40 2.32
N PHE A 98 -6.35 -17.22 2.02
CA PHE A 98 -5.61 -16.28 1.18
C PHE A 98 -4.53 -15.60 2.04
N GLN A 99 -3.37 -16.25 2.15
CA GLN A 99 -2.15 -15.58 2.56
C GLN A 99 -1.50 -15.00 1.29
N PRO A 100 -1.32 -13.68 1.18
CA PRO A 100 -0.41 -13.15 0.20
C PRO A 100 0.97 -13.69 0.59
N THR A 101 1.51 -14.63 -0.19
CA THR A 101 2.91 -15.09 -0.12
C THR A 101 3.83 -13.97 -0.63
N PHE A 102 3.70 -12.78 -0.05
CA PHE A 102 4.33 -11.55 -0.53
C PHE A 102 5.77 -11.42 -0.04
N VAL A 103 6.17 -12.17 1.00
CA VAL A 103 7.48 -12.01 1.65
C VAL A 103 8.51 -13.03 1.14
N ASP A 104 8.11 -14.30 0.97
CA ASP A 104 9.02 -15.35 0.47
C ASP A 104 9.36 -15.16 -1.01
N ASP A 105 8.45 -14.58 -1.79
CA ASP A 105 8.68 -14.29 -3.20
C ASP A 105 9.64 -13.12 -3.43
N ILE A 106 9.83 -12.17 -2.49
CA ILE A 106 10.71 -11.01 -2.73
C ILE A 106 12.19 -11.40 -2.60
N SER A 107 12.53 -12.26 -1.65
CA SER A 107 13.90 -12.78 -1.49
C SER A 107 14.25 -13.74 -2.62
N ALA A 108 13.33 -14.65 -2.99
CA ALA A 108 13.47 -15.53 -4.15
C ALA A 108 13.49 -14.77 -5.48
N ALA A 109 12.75 -13.65 -5.58
CA ALA A 109 12.73 -12.79 -6.76
C ALA A 109 14.00 -11.99 -7.00
N CYS A 110 14.67 -11.61 -5.92
CA CYS A 110 15.93 -10.89 -5.98
C CYS A 110 17.13 -11.85 -6.19
N ALA A 111 17.01 -13.12 -5.78
CA ALA A 111 18.10 -14.10 -5.82
C ALA A 111 18.24 -14.83 -7.16
N ASN A 112 17.16 -14.99 -7.93
CA ASN A 112 17.19 -15.62 -9.25
C ASN A 112 17.07 -14.56 -10.35
N SER A 113 17.73 -14.80 -11.49
CA SER A 113 17.73 -14.05 -12.76
C SER A 113 16.34 -13.74 -13.38
N GLY A 114 15.24 -13.89 -12.63
CA GLY A 114 13.86 -13.68 -13.03
C GLY A 114 13.38 -12.22 -13.03
N ALA A 115 14.23 -11.23 -12.75
CA ALA A 115 13.88 -9.82 -12.96
C ALA A 115 13.73 -9.49 -14.45
N ALA A 116 14.63 -10.00 -15.30
CA ALA A 116 14.56 -9.84 -16.76
C ALA A 116 13.31 -10.51 -17.34
N GLY A 117 13.01 -11.76 -16.94
CA GLY A 117 11.81 -12.48 -17.38
C GLY A 117 10.49 -11.81 -16.97
N ARG A 118 10.44 -11.13 -15.82
CA ARG A 118 9.24 -10.42 -15.33
C ARG A 118 8.97 -9.09 -16.02
N MET A 119 10.02 -8.39 -16.46
CA MET A 119 9.85 -7.20 -17.30
C MET A 119 9.10 -7.51 -18.60
N HIS A 120 9.12 -8.77 -19.05
CA HIS A 120 8.41 -9.24 -20.24
C HIS A 120 7.01 -9.79 -19.96
N SER A 121 6.47 -9.67 -18.73
CA SER A 121 5.09 -10.11 -18.48
C SER A 121 4.09 -9.27 -19.28
N PRO A 122 2.97 -9.84 -19.78
CA PRO A 122 1.98 -9.10 -20.54
C PRO A 122 1.39 -7.90 -19.79
N LYS A 123 1.28 -8.01 -18.45
CA LYS A 123 0.79 -6.91 -17.59
C LYS A 123 1.79 -5.75 -17.54
N VAL A 124 3.08 -6.03 -17.40
CA VAL A 124 4.14 -5.01 -17.39
C VAL A 124 4.26 -4.39 -18.79
N ALA A 125 4.26 -5.18 -19.86
CA ALA A 125 4.28 -4.65 -21.23
C ALA A 125 3.10 -3.71 -21.49
N LYS A 126 1.88 -4.11 -21.10
CA LYS A 126 0.68 -3.24 -21.18
C LYS A 126 0.87 -1.95 -20.39
N PHE A 127 1.36 -2.02 -19.14
CA PHE A 127 1.62 -0.84 -18.32
C PHE A 127 2.62 0.12 -18.98
N LEU A 128 3.72 -0.39 -19.54
CA LEU A 128 4.72 0.44 -20.21
C LEU A 128 4.14 1.13 -21.45
N GLU A 129 3.30 0.44 -22.24
CA GLU A 129 2.60 1.06 -23.37
C GLU A 129 1.62 2.16 -22.91
N LEU A 130 0.86 1.92 -21.84
CA LEU A 130 -0.01 2.94 -21.26
C LEU A 130 0.79 4.16 -20.78
N CYS A 131 1.95 3.95 -20.15
CA CYS A 131 2.83 5.06 -19.77
C CYS A 131 3.28 5.88 -20.99
N LYS A 132 3.64 5.24 -22.11
CA LYS A 132 3.99 5.96 -23.35
C LYS A 132 2.83 6.78 -23.91
N GLN A 133 1.59 6.33 -23.70
CA GLN A 133 0.39 7.00 -24.20
C GLN A 133 -0.04 8.18 -23.32
N HIS A 134 0.03 8.04 -22.00
CA HIS A 134 -0.55 9.02 -21.06
C HIS A 134 0.49 9.90 -20.36
N CYS A 135 1.75 9.45 -20.20
CA CYS A 135 2.76 10.18 -19.43
C CYS A 135 3.55 11.15 -20.32
N ALA A 136 3.91 12.30 -19.76
CA ALA A 136 4.72 13.30 -20.47
C ALA A 136 6.17 12.84 -20.72
N ALA A 137 6.71 11.99 -19.83
CA ALA A 137 8.05 11.42 -19.94
C ALA A 137 7.96 9.93 -20.33
N PRO A 138 8.91 9.42 -21.13
CA PRO A 138 8.95 8.00 -21.45
C PRO A 138 9.15 7.15 -20.19
N PRO A 139 8.54 5.95 -20.12
CA PRO A 139 8.75 5.07 -18.97
C PRO A 139 10.20 4.59 -18.90
N PRO A 140 10.77 4.44 -17.69
CA PRO A 140 12.08 3.82 -17.52
C PRO A 140 12.17 2.41 -18.12
N GLU A 141 13.35 2.07 -18.65
CA GLU A 141 13.58 0.82 -19.39
C GLU A 141 13.99 -0.35 -18.49
N THR A 142 14.50 -0.08 -17.29
CA THR A 142 14.99 -1.12 -16.37
C THR A 142 14.33 -1.05 -15.01
N LEU A 143 14.27 -2.20 -14.32
CA LEU A 143 13.82 -2.27 -12.92
C LEU A 143 14.62 -1.34 -12.00
N PHE A 144 15.93 -1.18 -12.27
CA PHE A 144 16.79 -0.29 -11.48
C PHE A 144 16.33 1.16 -11.62
N ASP A 145 16.02 1.60 -12.83
CA ASP A 145 15.58 2.97 -13.10
C ASP A 145 14.21 3.25 -12.49
N TRP A 146 13.29 2.28 -12.50
CA TRP A 146 12.00 2.40 -11.81
C TRP A 146 12.15 2.55 -10.30
N ARG A 147 13.07 1.78 -9.68
CA ARG A 147 13.38 1.93 -8.25
C ARG A 147 14.03 3.28 -7.97
N SER A 148 14.94 3.72 -8.84
CA SER A 148 15.58 5.03 -8.75
C SER A 148 14.52 6.13 -8.84
N LEU A 149 13.57 6.03 -9.77
CA LEU A 149 12.48 6.99 -9.93
C LEU A 149 11.64 7.10 -8.66
N GLU A 150 11.22 5.98 -8.06
CA GLU A 150 10.49 5.98 -6.79
C GLU A 150 11.31 6.67 -5.69
N GLN A 151 12.61 6.36 -5.60
CA GLN A 151 13.50 6.94 -4.60
C GLN A 151 13.69 8.44 -4.79
N THR A 152 13.94 8.91 -6.01
CA THR A 152 14.19 10.33 -6.29
C THR A 152 12.92 11.18 -6.22
N ALA A 153 11.77 10.63 -6.60
CA ALA A 153 10.50 11.35 -6.60
C ALA A 153 9.82 11.36 -5.23
N THR A 154 10.15 10.40 -4.36
CA THR A 154 9.64 10.37 -2.98
C THR A 154 10.41 11.37 -2.11
N PRO A 155 9.72 12.27 -1.36
CA PRO A 155 10.37 13.24 -0.49
C PRO A 155 11.38 12.61 0.50
N PRO A 156 12.59 13.20 0.68
CA PRO A 156 13.65 12.60 1.53
C PRO A 156 13.23 12.30 2.97
N ARG A 157 12.35 13.12 3.54
CA ARG A 157 11.80 12.91 4.89
C ARG A 157 11.01 11.60 5.02
N ILE A 158 10.36 11.17 3.94
CA ILE A 158 9.58 9.93 3.92
C ILE A 158 10.54 8.73 3.89
N HIS A 159 11.63 8.80 3.11
CA HIS A 159 12.68 7.76 3.15
C HIS A 159 13.34 7.64 4.52
N GLN A 160 13.66 8.78 5.14
CA GLN A 160 14.20 8.79 6.50
C GLN A 160 13.20 8.19 7.50
N GLY A 161 11.93 8.58 7.38
CA GLY A 161 10.81 8.01 8.11
C GLY A 161 10.71 6.50 8.00
N ARG A 162 10.75 5.99 6.77
CA ARG A 162 10.71 4.55 6.45
C ARG A 162 11.84 3.80 7.14
N ARG A 163 13.06 4.34 7.11
CA ARG A 163 14.21 3.74 7.82
C ARG A 163 13.97 3.70 9.34
N LEU A 164 13.45 4.78 9.92
CA LEU A 164 13.15 4.84 11.35
C LEU A 164 12.04 3.86 11.75
N ARG A 165 11.00 3.71 10.92
CA ARG A 165 9.97 2.69 11.13
C ARG A 165 10.55 1.28 11.06
N MET A 166 11.42 1.00 10.10
CA MET A 166 12.09 -0.30 10.01
C MET A 166 12.96 -0.59 11.24
N LEU A 167 13.76 0.38 11.70
CA LEU A 167 14.55 0.24 12.93
C LEU A 167 13.66 -0.06 14.13
N ARG A 168 12.53 0.63 14.26
CA ARG A 168 11.57 0.37 15.33
C ARG A 168 10.97 -1.04 15.26
N ILE A 169 10.68 -1.53 14.05
CA ILE A 169 10.20 -2.90 13.84
C ILE A 169 11.28 -3.91 14.26
N ASP A 170 12.53 -3.68 13.86
CA ASP A 170 13.65 -4.55 14.20
C ASP A 170 13.88 -4.61 15.72
N ASP A 171 13.85 -3.45 16.39
CA ASP A 171 13.92 -3.34 17.85
C ASP A 171 12.77 -4.10 18.53
N PHE A 172 11.54 -3.94 18.02
CA PHE A 172 10.37 -4.66 18.54
C PHE A 172 10.51 -6.17 18.37
N VAL A 173 10.87 -6.63 17.18
CA VAL A 173 11.09 -8.05 16.87
C VAL A 173 12.20 -8.65 17.73
N GLY A 174 13.27 -7.91 18.00
CA GLY A 174 14.34 -8.34 18.89
C GLY A 174 13.92 -8.53 20.35
N SER A 175 12.77 -7.98 20.75
CA SER A 175 12.29 -7.98 22.14
C SER A 175 11.18 -9.00 22.45
N ILE A 176 10.63 -9.66 21.43
CA ILE A 176 9.49 -10.58 21.56
C ILE A 176 9.89 -12.06 21.46
N SER A 177 9.02 -12.97 21.90
CA SER A 177 9.23 -14.42 21.74
C SER A 177 9.07 -14.86 20.28
N ILE A 178 9.51 -16.09 19.97
CA ILE A 178 9.37 -16.68 18.63
C ILE A 178 7.88 -16.81 18.25
N GLU A 179 7.03 -17.22 19.18
CA GLU A 179 5.59 -17.35 18.96
C GLU A 179 4.96 -15.97 18.68
N ALA A 180 5.34 -14.95 19.45
CA ALA A 180 4.89 -13.58 19.22
C ALA A 180 5.40 -13.02 17.88
N TYR A 181 6.60 -13.40 17.45
CA TYR A 181 7.15 -13.04 16.14
C TYR A 181 6.34 -13.62 14.98
N VAL A 182 5.90 -14.89 15.08
CA VAL A 182 5.03 -15.52 14.08
C VAL A 182 3.70 -14.76 13.97
N GLU A 183 3.07 -14.44 15.11
CA GLU A 183 1.82 -13.66 15.12
C GLU A 183 2.02 -12.24 14.58
N PHE A 184 3.13 -11.59 14.92
CA PHE A 184 3.47 -10.29 14.36
C PHE A 184 3.68 -10.33 12.84
N THR A 185 4.27 -11.41 12.32
CA THR A 185 4.44 -11.59 10.87
C THR A 185 3.09 -11.74 10.16
N LYS A 186 2.16 -12.54 10.71
CA LYS A 186 0.78 -12.66 10.20
C LYS A 186 0.04 -11.31 10.25
N LEU A 187 0.23 -10.54 11.33
CA LEU A 187 -0.31 -9.19 11.46
C LEU A 187 0.21 -8.28 10.34
N ARG A 188 1.52 -8.27 10.08
CA ARG A 188 2.11 -7.47 9.01
C ARG A 188 1.59 -7.83 7.62
N GLN A 189 1.39 -9.12 7.34
CA GLN A 189 0.81 -9.58 6.07
C GLN A 189 -0.66 -9.16 5.91
N SER A 190 -1.41 -9.10 7.02
CA SER A 190 -2.83 -8.68 7.01
C SER A 190 -3.05 -7.17 7.17
N ALA A 191 -2.00 -6.39 7.37
CA ALA A 191 -2.03 -4.94 7.57
C ALA A 191 -2.12 -4.17 6.24
N SER A 192 -3.12 -4.47 5.42
CA SER A 192 -3.35 -3.77 4.14
C SER A 192 -4.81 -3.86 3.70
N PHE A 193 -5.25 -2.92 2.85
CA PHE A 193 -6.61 -2.96 2.31
C PHE A 193 -6.85 -4.03 1.24
N PHE A 194 -5.80 -4.74 0.83
CA PHE A 194 -5.87 -5.83 -0.13
C PHE A 194 -5.53 -7.19 0.49
N ALA A 195 -5.46 -7.27 1.83
CA ALA A 195 -5.07 -8.47 2.56
C ALA A 195 -6.03 -9.65 2.31
N THR A 196 -7.34 -9.40 2.34
CA THR A 196 -8.36 -10.41 2.08
C THR A 196 -9.44 -9.84 1.16
N ARG A 197 -10.20 -10.73 0.51
CA ARG A 197 -11.32 -10.31 -0.36
C ARG A 197 -12.36 -9.47 0.39
N SER A 198 -12.66 -9.80 1.65
CA SER A 198 -13.64 -9.06 2.44
C SER A 198 -13.16 -7.64 2.79
N VAL A 199 -11.88 -7.49 3.17
CA VAL A 199 -11.26 -6.17 3.41
C VAL A 199 -11.21 -5.35 2.13
N LEU A 200 -10.83 -5.97 1.01
CA LEU A 200 -10.79 -5.30 -0.30
C LEU A 200 -12.16 -4.80 -0.72
N LEU A 201 -13.20 -5.62 -0.60
CA LEU A 201 -14.57 -5.22 -0.94
C LEU A 201 -15.08 -4.10 -0.02
N ALA A 202 -14.76 -4.13 1.27
CA ALA A 202 -15.11 -3.06 2.19
C ALA A 202 -14.40 -1.74 1.82
N PHE A 203 -13.11 -1.81 1.44
CA PHE A 203 -12.34 -0.68 0.94
C PHE A 203 -12.93 -0.11 -0.34
N LEU A 204 -13.17 -0.93 -1.37
CA LEU A 204 -13.74 -0.46 -2.63
C LEU A 204 -15.13 0.13 -2.42
N HIS A 205 -15.97 -0.51 -1.61
CA HIS A 205 -17.28 0.03 -1.26
C HIS A 205 -17.13 1.41 -0.65
N TRP A 206 -16.32 1.58 0.39
CA TRP A 206 -16.11 2.89 1.04
C TRP A 206 -15.44 3.93 0.14
N PHE A 207 -14.50 3.52 -0.71
CA PHE A 207 -13.78 4.40 -1.62
C PHE A 207 -14.73 5.00 -2.67
N PHE A 208 -15.64 4.17 -3.20
CA PHE A 208 -16.59 4.54 -4.24
C PHE A 208 -18.01 4.86 -3.74
N SER A 209 -18.27 4.83 -2.42
CA SER A 209 -19.61 5.03 -1.82
C SER A 209 -20.27 6.37 -2.17
N ALA A 210 -19.56 7.32 -2.80
CA ALA A 210 -20.14 8.53 -3.37
C ALA A 210 -20.85 8.32 -4.73
N SER A 211 -20.73 7.13 -5.35
CA SER A 211 -21.30 6.81 -6.65
C SER A 211 -22.34 5.69 -6.50
N SER A 212 -23.61 6.04 -6.61
CA SER A 212 -24.76 5.17 -6.38
C SER A 212 -24.82 3.96 -7.33
N SER A 213 -25.16 2.80 -6.74
CA SER A 213 -25.91 1.68 -7.32
C SER A 213 -25.37 1.06 -8.61
N GLU A 214 -24.51 0.03 -8.52
CA GLU A 214 -24.49 -1.13 -9.43
C GLU A 214 -23.45 -2.18 -9.00
N THR A 215 -23.58 -3.41 -9.50
CA THR A 215 -22.89 -4.63 -9.06
C THR A 215 -21.34 -4.53 -9.12
N ALA A 216 -20.71 -4.58 -7.96
CA ALA A 216 -19.29 -4.27 -7.74
C ALA A 216 -18.26 -5.24 -8.36
N SER A 217 -18.63 -6.48 -8.73
CA SER A 217 -17.63 -7.51 -9.06
C SER A 217 -17.00 -7.36 -10.46
N GLN A 218 -17.65 -6.65 -11.39
CA GLN A 218 -17.13 -6.44 -12.76
C GLN A 218 -16.46 -5.07 -12.96
N ARG A 219 -16.61 -4.13 -12.02
CA ARG A 219 -16.20 -2.72 -12.18
C ARG A 219 -14.75 -2.43 -11.79
N PHE A 220 -14.10 -3.30 -11.00
CA PHE A 220 -12.82 -3.02 -10.34
C PHE A 220 -11.72 -4.04 -10.65
N SER A 221 -11.40 -4.24 -11.93
CA SER A 221 -10.32 -5.17 -12.35
C SER A 221 -8.94 -4.81 -11.80
N ALA A 222 -8.74 -3.57 -11.36
CA ALA A 222 -7.52 -3.08 -10.70
C ALA A 222 -7.77 -2.61 -9.26
N GLY A 223 -8.79 -3.15 -8.58
CA GLY A 223 -9.15 -2.75 -7.21
C GLY A 223 -8.09 -3.11 -6.17
N ASP A 224 -7.43 -4.25 -6.33
CA ASP A 224 -6.28 -4.70 -5.54
C ASP A 224 -5.09 -3.74 -5.67
N LEU A 225 -4.78 -3.30 -6.90
CA LEU A 225 -3.74 -2.31 -7.19
C LEU A 225 -4.06 -0.96 -6.53
N LEU A 226 -5.30 -0.47 -6.65
CA LEU A 226 -5.74 0.76 -5.98
C LEU A 226 -5.57 0.64 -4.45
N ALA A 227 -6.00 -0.46 -3.86
CA ALA A 227 -5.86 -0.72 -2.43
C ALA A 227 -4.38 -0.79 -1.99
N TYR A 228 -3.49 -1.37 -2.81
CA TYR A 228 -2.04 -1.38 -2.58
C TYR A 228 -1.45 0.03 -2.59
N LEU A 229 -1.77 0.84 -3.61
CA LEU A 229 -1.30 2.21 -3.72
C LEU A 229 -1.78 3.05 -2.53
N PHE A 230 -3.05 2.89 -2.18
CA PHE A 230 -3.68 3.63 -1.08
C PHE A 230 -3.04 3.25 0.27
N THR A 231 -2.82 1.95 0.50
CA THR A 231 -2.10 1.46 1.69
C THR A 231 -0.69 2.03 1.75
N SER A 232 0.01 2.12 0.62
CA SER A 232 1.35 2.71 0.55
C SER A 232 1.36 4.20 0.92
N GLY A 233 0.34 4.96 0.49
CA GLY A 233 0.17 6.36 0.89
C GLY A 233 -0.07 6.55 2.39
N LEU A 234 -0.75 5.60 3.05
CA LEU A 234 -0.88 5.60 4.52
C LEU A 234 0.45 5.34 5.22
N TYR A 235 1.27 4.42 4.70
CA TYR A 235 2.61 4.21 5.22
C TYR A 235 3.49 5.45 5.07
N ASP A 236 3.36 6.19 3.97
CA ASP A 236 4.13 7.43 3.79
C ASP A 236 3.79 8.50 4.85
N LEU A 237 2.53 8.60 5.27
CA LEU A 237 2.12 9.45 6.40
C LEU A 237 2.82 9.03 7.69
N ILE A 238 2.78 7.72 7.99
CA ILE A 238 3.38 7.15 9.19
C ILE A 238 4.90 7.35 9.18
N ASP A 239 5.54 7.12 8.03
CA ASP A 239 6.96 7.37 7.81
C ASP A 239 7.29 8.85 8.09
N LEU A 240 6.50 9.79 7.56
CA LEU A 240 6.70 11.20 7.86
C LEU A 240 6.53 11.53 9.35
N ALA A 241 5.58 10.89 10.04
CA ALA A 241 5.42 11.03 11.49
C ALA A 241 6.66 10.55 12.24
N PHE A 242 7.25 9.40 11.86
CA PHE A 242 8.52 8.92 12.42
C PHE A 242 9.69 9.86 12.17
N CYS A 243 9.78 10.44 10.97
CA CYS A 243 10.80 11.44 10.69
C CYS A 243 10.66 12.66 11.63
N ASN A 244 9.43 13.16 11.83
CA ASN A 244 9.19 14.28 12.72
C ASN A 244 9.50 13.95 14.19
N ARG A 245 9.18 12.74 14.64
CA ARG A 245 9.55 12.26 15.97
C ARG A 245 11.04 12.34 16.22
N ARG A 246 11.84 11.88 15.25
CA ARG A 246 13.31 11.95 15.34
C ARG A 246 13.80 13.40 15.43
N LEU A 247 13.19 14.33 14.67
CA LEU A 247 13.54 15.75 14.72
C LEU A 247 13.18 16.41 16.07
N LEU A 248 12.11 15.94 16.72
CA LEU A 248 11.64 16.44 18.01
C LEU A 248 12.29 15.73 19.21
N GLY A 249 13.21 14.79 18.97
CA GLY A 249 13.84 14.01 20.06
C GLY A 249 12.90 13.02 20.75
N ILE A 250 11.77 12.68 20.13
CA ILE A 250 10.82 11.69 20.67
C ILE A 250 11.39 10.29 20.41
N GLN A 251 11.42 9.45 21.46
CA GLN A 251 11.93 8.09 21.37
C GLN A 251 11.12 7.25 20.37
N LEU A 252 11.80 6.44 19.55
CA LEU A 252 11.09 5.59 18.58
C LEU A 252 10.28 4.48 19.25
N SER A 253 10.69 4.03 20.43
CA SER A 253 10.03 2.96 21.19
C SER A 253 8.74 3.38 21.89
N SER A 254 8.43 4.68 22.00
CA SER A 254 7.19 5.12 22.63
C SER A 254 6.01 5.07 21.64
N PRO A 255 4.76 4.95 22.13
CA PRO A 255 3.58 4.94 21.28
C PRO A 255 3.50 6.15 20.34
N ILE A 256 2.96 5.95 19.14
CA ILE A 256 2.57 7.04 18.26
C ILE A 256 1.31 7.72 18.80
N THR A 257 1.21 9.02 18.61
CA THR A 257 0.09 9.84 19.08
C THR A 257 -0.72 10.38 17.90
N SER A 258 -1.98 10.72 18.14
CA SER A 258 -2.85 11.34 17.15
C SER A 258 -2.29 12.68 16.66
N VAL A 259 -1.71 13.48 17.56
CA VAL A 259 -1.11 14.78 17.24
C VAL A 259 0.01 14.64 16.21
N GLU A 260 0.85 13.62 16.32
CA GLU A 260 1.95 13.38 15.37
C GLU A 260 1.43 13.01 13.98
N LEU A 261 0.37 12.20 13.89
CA LEU A 261 -0.27 11.87 12.62
C LEU A 261 -1.00 13.07 12.01
N GLU A 262 -1.65 13.90 12.82
CA GLU A 262 -2.32 15.11 12.35
C GLU A 262 -1.30 16.14 11.83
N GLN A 263 -0.16 16.31 12.50
CA GLN A 263 0.95 17.14 12.02
C GLN A 263 1.57 16.59 10.72
N ALA A 264 1.83 15.29 10.65
CA ALA A 264 2.32 14.65 9.44
C ALA A 264 1.32 14.83 8.27
N SER A 265 0.02 14.76 8.55
CA SER A 265 -1.05 14.92 7.55
C SER A 265 -1.05 16.33 6.94
N LEU A 266 -0.83 17.37 7.76
CA LEU A 266 -0.68 18.74 7.26
C LEU A 266 0.56 18.91 6.38
N LEU A 267 1.66 18.27 6.74
CA LEU A 267 2.92 18.37 5.99
C LEU A 267 2.87 17.58 4.67
N ILE A 268 2.38 16.33 4.69
CA ILE A 268 2.37 15.47 3.50
C ILE A 268 1.48 16.05 2.39
N ARG A 269 0.38 16.70 2.75
CA ARG A 269 -0.51 17.38 1.78
C ARG A 269 0.21 18.50 1.02
N ARG A 270 1.15 19.20 1.67
CA ARG A 270 1.96 20.26 1.05
C ARG A 270 3.05 19.73 0.13
N LEU A 271 3.45 18.47 0.27
CA LEU A 271 4.43 17.84 -0.61
C LEU A 271 3.81 17.48 -1.98
N SER A 272 2.48 17.30 -2.03
CA SER A 272 1.68 17.14 -3.26
C SER A 272 2.27 16.14 -4.28
N TYR A 273 2.90 15.08 -3.79
CA TYR A 273 3.60 14.07 -4.60
C TYR A 273 2.78 12.77 -4.80
N LEU A 274 1.71 12.61 -4.02
CA LEU A 274 0.67 11.58 -4.14
C LEU A 274 -0.58 12.10 -4.85
#